data_AF-A0A6J6YQB1-F1
#
_entry.id   AF-A0A6J6YQB1-F1
#
_cell.length_a   1.000
_cell.length_b   1.000
_cell.length_c   1.000
_cell.angle_alpha   90.00
_cell.angle_beta   90.00
_cell.angle_gamma   90.00
#
_symmetry.space_group_name_H-M   'P 1'
#
loop_
_entity.id
_entity.type
_entity.pdbx_description
1 polymer ?
#
loop_
_entity_poly.entity_id
_entity_poly.type
_entity_poly.pdbx_seq_one_letter_code
_entity_poly.pdbx_strand_id
1 'polypeptide(L)'
;MTTLESISLLKPVTYAEISSCEAEDWEHPMLEMFRPIVQEHEKQKARLYLIPSSFDDEYDPDFSPQPTSASDLPELHEWTMRFVVSVLEIWAGRRSPSQLTRMCHRKIFTELHARAGTMKEVGKLRTIHQSEPLDGICESVVTVRYGERLRALSVRFEGVDNRWLCTALDLL
;
A
#
# COMPACT_ATOMS: atom_id res chain seq x y z
N MET A 1 86.77 29.34 -3.41
CA MET A 1 85.59 30.22 -3.55
C MET A 1 85.04 29.92 -4.94
N THR A 2 83.81 29.43 -5.14
CA THR A 2 82.53 30.12 -4.87
C THR A 2 81.37 29.10 -4.93
N THR A 3 80.49 29.13 -3.91
CA THR A 3 79.03 28.83 -3.89
C THR A 3 78.42 27.67 -4.69
N LEU A 4 77.92 26.68 -3.93
CA LEU A 4 76.85 25.74 -4.30
C LEU A 4 75.53 26.52 -4.56
N GLU A 5 75.00 26.45 -5.77
CA GLU A 5 73.58 26.72 -6.03
C GLU A 5 72.83 25.38 -6.10
N SER A 6 72.09 25.07 -5.04
CA SER A 6 71.16 23.95 -4.99
C SER A 6 69.96 24.24 -5.88
N ILE A 7 69.86 23.55 -7.01
CA ILE A 7 68.69 23.63 -7.90
C ILE A 7 67.58 22.76 -7.31
N SER A 8 66.59 23.39 -6.67
CA SER A 8 65.37 22.74 -6.20
C SER A 8 64.50 22.30 -7.40
N LEU A 9 64.61 21.03 -7.78
CA LEU A 9 63.93 20.43 -8.95
C LEU A 9 62.49 19.94 -8.71
N LEU A 10 61.86 20.29 -7.59
CA LEU A 10 60.51 19.83 -7.31
C LEU A 10 59.50 20.91 -7.66
N LYS A 11 58.85 20.76 -8.81
CA LYS A 11 57.61 21.50 -9.13
C LYS A 11 56.51 21.02 -8.16
N PRO A 12 55.74 21.93 -7.54
CA PRO A 12 54.59 21.52 -6.74
C PRO A 12 53.56 20.85 -7.65
N VAL A 13 53.13 19.64 -7.28
CA VAL A 13 52.01 18.95 -7.93
C VAL A 13 50.73 19.66 -7.50
N THR A 14 50.10 20.36 -8.44
CA THR A 14 48.78 20.94 -8.21
C THR A 14 47.74 19.85 -8.47
N TYR A 15 47.01 19.46 -7.42
CA TYR A 15 45.87 18.58 -7.58
C TYR A 15 44.66 19.41 -8.04
N ALA A 16 44.02 19.00 -9.14
CA ALA A 16 42.70 19.50 -9.48
C ALA A 16 41.66 18.72 -8.67
N GLU A 17 40.63 19.40 -8.17
CA GLU A 17 39.49 18.72 -7.57
C GLU A 17 38.80 17.87 -8.65
N ILE A 18 38.66 16.57 -8.38
CA ILE A 18 37.98 15.65 -9.27
C ILE A 18 36.49 15.69 -8.88
N SER A 19 35.62 16.06 -9.82
CA SER A 19 34.17 16.00 -9.65
C SER A 19 33.74 14.54 -9.51
N SER A 20 32.92 14.21 -8.51
CA SER A 20 32.39 12.85 -8.32
C SER A 20 31.10 12.62 -9.12
N CYS A 21 30.80 13.47 -10.10
CA CYS A 21 29.63 13.30 -10.95
C CYS A 21 29.85 12.10 -11.88
N GLU A 22 29.22 10.97 -11.55
CA GLU A 22 29.24 9.71 -12.35
C GLU A 22 28.78 9.88 -13.81
N ALA A 23 28.22 11.04 -14.16
CA ALA A 23 27.78 11.38 -15.50
C ALA A 23 28.91 11.88 -16.42
N GLU A 24 29.97 12.52 -15.87
CA GLU A 24 31.06 13.11 -16.66
C GLU A 24 31.92 12.05 -17.38
N ASP A 25 32.06 10.86 -16.77
CA ASP A 25 32.81 9.74 -17.36
C ASP A 25 32.23 9.27 -18.71
N TRP A 26 30.93 9.43 -18.91
CA TRP A 26 30.24 9.02 -20.15
C TRP A 26 30.33 10.07 -21.27
N GLU A 27 30.82 11.28 -20.99
CA GLU A 27 31.09 12.28 -22.02
C GLU A 27 32.38 11.96 -22.81
N HIS A 28 33.20 11.03 -22.32
CA HIS A 28 34.39 10.57 -23.02
C HIS A 28 34.00 9.60 -24.16
N PRO A 29 34.41 9.84 -25.42
CA PRO A 29 33.96 9.06 -26.59
C PRO A 29 34.21 7.55 -26.49
N MET A 30 35.30 7.16 -25.83
CA MET A 30 35.63 5.74 -25.61
C MET A 30 34.78 5.10 -24.52
N LEU A 31 34.35 5.87 -23.51
CA LEU A 31 33.58 5.37 -22.37
C LEU A 31 32.08 5.37 -22.65
N GLU A 32 31.59 6.30 -23.49
CA GLU A 32 30.20 6.34 -23.96
C GLU A 32 29.73 4.99 -24.50
N MET A 33 30.57 4.29 -25.27
CA MET A 33 30.28 2.96 -25.83
C MET A 33 30.06 1.89 -24.74
N PHE A 34 30.61 2.08 -23.54
CA PHE A 34 30.46 1.19 -22.40
C PHE A 34 29.43 1.69 -21.40
N ARG A 35 28.69 2.77 -21.71
CA ARG A 35 27.62 3.27 -20.87
C ARG A 35 26.63 2.14 -20.63
N PRO A 36 26.39 1.74 -19.37
CA PRO A 36 25.36 0.76 -19.07
C PRO A 36 24.06 1.31 -19.64
N ILE A 37 23.46 0.56 -20.56
CA ILE A 37 22.08 0.84 -20.97
C ILE A 37 21.28 0.65 -19.68
N VAL A 38 20.78 1.76 -19.13
CA VAL A 38 19.87 1.71 -17.99
C VAL A 38 18.62 1.02 -18.52
N GLN A 39 18.54 -0.28 -18.28
CA GLN A 39 17.33 -1.03 -18.53
C GLN A 39 16.31 -0.48 -17.53
N GLU A 40 15.41 0.38 -18.00
CA GLU A 40 14.22 0.74 -17.25
C GLU A 40 13.45 -0.55 -17.00
N HIS A 41 13.66 -1.13 -15.83
CA HIS A 41 12.86 -2.27 -15.40
C HIS A 41 11.46 -1.72 -15.20
N GLU A 42 10.54 -2.04 -16.11
CA GLU A 42 9.12 -1.74 -15.90
C GLU A 42 8.75 -2.30 -14.53
N LYS A 43 8.28 -1.43 -13.62
CA LYS A 43 7.81 -1.87 -12.31
C LYS A 43 6.78 -2.97 -12.55
N GLN A 44 7.09 -4.18 -12.11
CA GLN A 44 6.24 -5.34 -12.31
C GLN A 44 4.83 -5.01 -11.80
N LYS A 45 3.85 -4.95 -12.69
CA LYS A 45 2.45 -4.74 -12.32
C LYS A 45 1.99 -5.92 -11.47
N ALA A 46 1.29 -5.63 -10.38
CA ALA A 46 0.71 -6.66 -9.54
C ALA A 46 -0.26 -7.52 -10.38
N ARG A 47 -0.24 -8.84 -10.17
CA ARG A 47 -1.14 -9.75 -10.89
C ARG A 47 -2.54 -9.61 -10.32
N LEU A 48 -3.55 -9.59 -11.19
CA LEU A 48 -4.96 -9.59 -10.79
C LEU A 48 -5.29 -10.88 -10.05
N TYR A 49 -5.91 -10.73 -8.87
CA TYR A 49 -6.42 -11.85 -8.12
C TYR A 49 -7.68 -12.42 -8.79
N LEU A 50 -7.60 -13.64 -9.33
CA LEU A 50 -8.64 -14.21 -10.19
C LEU A 50 -9.72 -15.01 -9.46
N ILE A 51 -9.54 -15.34 -8.18
CA ILE A 51 -10.39 -16.29 -7.45
C ILE A 51 -10.99 -15.62 -6.22
N PRO A 52 -12.11 -14.89 -6.34
CA PRO A 52 -12.76 -14.23 -5.20
C PRO A 52 -13.05 -15.19 -4.04
N SER A 53 -13.00 -14.69 -2.81
CA SER A 53 -13.34 -15.47 -1.63
C SER A 53 -14.84 -15.80 -1.60
N SER A 54 -15.19 -17.09 -1.65
CA SER A 54 -16.58 -17.57 -1.67
C SER A 54 -17.14 -18.03 -0.31
N PHE A 55 -16.33 -18.25 0.73
CA PHE A 55 -16.77 -18.70 2.06
C PHE A 55 -17.83 -19.83 2.05
N ASP A 56 -17.58 -20.89 1.28
CA ASP A 56 -18.47 -22.05 1.11
C ASP A 56 -19.77 -21.76 0.32
N ASP A 57 -19.90 -20.59 -0.30
CA ASP A 57 -20.99 -20.30 -1.23
C ASP A 57 -20.77 -21.01 -2.57
N GLU A 58 -21.77 -21.77 -3.01
CA GLU A 58 -21.82 -22.38 -4.34
C GLU A 58 -22.48 -21.41 -5.31
N TYR A 59 -21.74 -21.01 -6.34
CA TYR A 59 -22.25 -20.15 -7.41
C TYR A 59 -22.48 -20.98 -8.68
N ASP A 60 -23.58 -20.69 -9.36
CA ASP A 60 -23.72 -21.05 -10.76
C ASP A 60 -22.58 -20.37 -11.55
N PRO A 61 -21.88 -21.08 -12.46
CA PRO A 61 -20.79 -20.50 -13.25
C PRO A 61 -21.16 -19.17 -13.94
N ASP A 62 -22.40 -19.04 -14.42
CA ASP A 62 -22.88 -17.85 -15.12
C ASP A 62 -23.11 -16.65 -14.18
N PHE A 63 -23.17 -16.91 -12.87
CA PHE A 63 -23.39 -15.91 -11.82
C PHE A 63 -22.26 -15.88 -10.78
N SER A 64 -21.10 -16.39 -11.16
CA SER A 64 -19.92 -16.38 -10.31
C SER A 64 -19.36 -14.95 -10.13
N PRO A 65 -18.85 -14.61 -8.92
CA PRO A 65 -18.27 -13.29 -8.66
C PRO A 65 -17.10 -13.01 -9.62
N GLN A 66 -17.09 -11.83 -10.25
CA GLN A 66 -16.06 -11.48 -11.22
C GLN A 66 -14.97 -10.60 -10.58
N PRO A 67 -13.69 -11.01 -10.64
CA PRO A 67 -12.59 -10.22 -10.09
C PRO A 67 -12.46 -8.90 -10.86
N THR A 68 -12.18 -7.80 -10.13
CA THR A 68 -12.00 -6.46 -10.70
C THR A 68 -10.66 -5.87 -10.28
N SER A 69 -9.96 -5.23 -11.22
CA SER A 69 -8.69 -4.54 -10.96
C SER A 69 -8.89 -3.34 -10.03
N ALA A 70 -7.91 -3.07 -9.16
CA ALA A 70 -7.93 -1.93 -8.27
C ALA A 70 -8.00 -0.58 -9.01
N SER A 71 -7.50 -0.52 -10.25
CA SER A 71 -7.56 0.70 -11.07
C SER A 71 -8.98 1.09 -11.51
N ASP A 72 -9.89 0.12 -11.55
CA ASP A 72 -11.29 0.32 -11.98
C ASP A 72 -12.23 0.56 -10.78
N LEU A 73 -11.68 0.57 -9.57
CA LEU A 73 -12.41 0.69 -8.32
C LEU A 73 -12.28 2.10 -7.71
N PRO A 74 -13.17 2.46 -6.76
CA PRO A 74 -13.01 3.70 -6.00
C PRO A 74 -11.65 3.77 -5.29
N GLU A 75 -11.15 4.99 -5.09
CA GLU A 75 -9.88 5.23 -4.39
C GLU A 75 -9.87 4.52 -3.01
N LEU A 76 -8.83 3.72 -2.81
CA LEU A 76 -8.76 2.70 -1.78
C LEU A 76 -8.67 3.31 -0.36
N HIS A 77 -7.93 4.40 -0.20
CA HIS A 77 -7.76 5.06 1.09
C HIS A 77 -9.06 5.68 1.60
N GLU A 78 -9.75 6.45 0.74
CA GLU A 78 -11.06 7.05 1.01
C GLU A 78 -12.12 5.98 1.27
N TRP A 79 -12.13 4.93 0.46
CA TRP A 79 -13.02 3.79 0.66
C TRP A 79 -12.82 3.17 2.04
N THR A 80 -11.58 2.85 2.38
CA THR A 80 -11.22 2.22 3.66
C THR A 80 -11.60 3.11 4.83
N MET A 81 -11.32 4.41 4.75
CA MET A 81 -11.68 5.37 5.80
C MET A 81 -13.20 5.41 6.01
N ARG A 82 -13.99 5.55 4.95
CA ARG A 82 -15.47 5.61 5.01
C ARG A 82 -16.05 4.31 5.57
N PHE A 83 -15.54 3.17 5.10
CA PHE A 83 -15.95 1.85 5.57
C PHE A 83 -15.67 1.69 7.07
N VAL A 84 -14.44 1.95 7.50
CA VAL A 84 -14.04 1.77 8.91
C VAL A 84 -14.80 2.69 9.84
N VAL A 85 -14.98 3.97 9.49
CA VAL A 85 -15.81 4.87 10.30
C VAL A 85 -17.22 4.32 10.48
N SER A 86 -17.81 3.79 9.40
CA SER A 86 -19.13 3.16 9.45
C SER A 86 -19.17 1.94 10.37
N VAL A 87 -18.17 1.06 10.28
CA VAL A 87 -18.04 -0.11 11.17
C VAL A 87 -17.96 0.33 12.63
N LEU A 88 -17.13 1.32 12.95
CA LEU A 88 -16.94 1.80 14.33
C LEU A 88 -18.22 2.41 14.91
N GLU A 89 -18.98 3.14 14.10
CA GLU A 89 -20.28 3.69 14.51
C GLU A 89 -21.34 2.61 14.69
N ILE A 90 -21.35 1.57 13.85
CA ILE A 90 -22.25 0.42 13.98
C ILE A 90 -21.96 -0.36 15.27
N TRP A 91 -20.70 -0.64 15.56
CA TRP A 91 -20.32 -1.30 16.82
C TRP A 91 -20.66 -0.47 18.05
N ALA A 92 -20.66 0.86 17.95
CA ALA A 92 -21.13 1.76 19.00
C ALA A 92 -22.66 2.00 19.00
N GLY A 93 -23.42 1.35 18.12
CA GLY A 93 -24.87 1.48 18.03
C GLY A 93 -25.37 2.85 17.51
N ARG A 94 -24.50 3.63 16.86
CA ARG A 94 -24.82 4.96 16.32
C ARG A 94 -25.31 4.92 14.87
N ARG A 95 -25.16 3.78 14.20
CA ARG A 95 -25.46 3.58 12.78
C ARG A 95 -26.08 2.20 12.55
N SER A 96 -26.99 2.09 11.58
CA SER A 96 -27.62 0.82 11.21
C SER A 96 -26.65 -0.07 10.40
N PRO A 97 -26.51 -1.37 10.74
CA PRO A 97 -25.67 -2.30 9.99
C PRO A 97 -26.05 -2.41 8.51
N SER A 98 -27.33 -2.26 8.15
CA SER A 98 -27.85 -2.46 6.79
C SER A 98 -27.15 -1.60 5.72
N GLN A 99 -26.49 -0.51 6.11
CA GLN A 99 -25.72 0.34 5.19
C GLN A 99 -24.50 -0.40 4.60
N LEU A 100 -23.94 -1.39 5.31
CA LEU A 100 -22.75 -2.13 4.89
C LEU A 100 -23.06 -3.46 4.20
N THR A 101 -24.33 -3.82 4.02
CA THR A 101 -24.70 -5.13 3.42
C THR A 101 -24.10 -5.34 2.03
N ARG A 102 -23.98 -4.28 1.20
CA ARG A 102 -23.35 -4.38 -0.13
C ARG A 102 -21.83 -4.26 -0.12
N MET A 103 -21.24 -3.88 1.01
CA MET A 103 -19.80 -3.63 1.14
C MET A 103 -19.07 -4.81 1.80
N CYS A 104 -19.80 -5.80 2.31
CA CYS A 104 -19.23 -6.96 3.00
C CYS A 104 -19.70 -8.26 2.35
N HIS A 105 -18.86 -9.28 2.40
CA HIS A 105 -19.31 -10.65 2.18
C HIS A 105 -20.37 -11.02 3.23
N ARG A 106 -21.33 -11.90 2.86
CA ARG A 106 -22.47 -12.28 3.69
C ARG A 106 -22.06 -12.77 5.09
N LYS A 107 -21.00 -13.58 5.15
CA LYS A 107 -20.41 -14.08 6.40
C LYS A 107 -19.93 -12.94 7.31
N ILE A 108 -19.09 -12.06 6.77
CA ILE A 108 -18.54 -10.90 7.49
C ILE A 108 -19.63 -9.93 7.93
N PHE A 109 -20.65 -9.72 7.09
CA PHE A 109 -21.80 -8.92 7.44
C PHE A 109 -22.56 -9.49 8.65
N THR A 110 -22.73 -10.81 8.71
CA THR A 110 -23.42 -11.48 9.82
C THR A 110 -22.65 -11.31 11.14
N GLU A 111 -21.33 -11.45 11.10
CA GLU A 111 -20.45 -11.24 12.25
C GLU A 111 -20.47 -9.77 12.71
N LEU A 112 -20.39 -8.82 11.76
CA LEU A 112 -20.50 -7.39 12.03
C LEU A 112 -21.83 -7.05 12.68
N HIS A 113 -22.94 -7.61 12.15
CA HIS A 113 -24.29 -7.40 12.68
C HIS A 113 -24.42 -7.93 14.11
N ALA A 114 -23.88 -9.11 14.40
CA ALA A 114 -23.89 -9.68 15.76
C ALA A 114 -23.12 -8.82 16.78
N ARG A 115 -22.09 -8.09 16.33
CA ARG A 115 -21.30 -7.16 17.17
C ARG A 115 -21.89 -5.74 17.23
N ALA A 116 -22.99 -5.45 16.54
CA ALA A 116 -23.60 -4.12 16.55
C ALA A 116 -24.03 -3.70 17.97
N GLY A 117 -23.71 -2.47 18.38
CA GLY A 117 -24.03 -1.94 19.70
C GLY A 117 -23.27 -2.58 20.88
N THR A 118 -22.26 -3.44 20.64
CA THR A 118 -21.48 -4.06 21.72
C THR A 118 -20.45 -3.11 22.36
N MET A 119 -20.06 -2.05 21.66
CA MET A 119 -19.10 -1.05 22.14
C MET A 119 -19.81 0.13 22.78
N LYS A 120 -19.24 0.64 23.88
CA LYS A 120 -19.82 1.78 24.63
C LYS A 120 -19.59 3.14 23.96
N GLU A 121 -18.50 3.26 23.21
CA GLU A 121 -18.09 4.51 22.58
C GLU A 121 -17.63 4.27 21.13
N VAL A 122 -17.71 5.31 20.31
CA VAL A 122 -17.22 5.28 18.93
C VAL A 122 -15.70 5.43 18.95
N GLY A 123 -14.99 4.44 18.41
CA GLY A 123 -13.54 4.49 18.26
C GLY A 123 -13.12 5.62 17.30
N LYS A 124 -12.02 6.31 17.61
CA LYS A 124 -11.45 7.33 16.74
C LYS A 124 -10.37 6.74 15.85
N LEU A 125 -10.59 6.75 14.54
CA LEU A 125 -9.58 6.39 13.55
C LEU A 125 -8.34 7.29 13.69
N ARG A 126 -7.15 6.69 13.67
CA ARG A 126 -5.86 7.41 13.79
C ARG A 126 -5.02 7.28 12.54
N THR A 127 -4.62 6.06 12.23
CA THR A 127 -3.74 5.75 11.09
C THR A 127 -4.29 4.57 10.33
N ILE A 128 -4.06 4.55 9.03
CA ILE A 128 -4.41 3.46 8.13
C ILE A 128 -3.09 3.01 7.48
N HIS A 129 -2.75 1.74 7.62
CA HIS A 129 -1.64 1.10 6.94
C HIS A 129 -2.22 0.12 5.94
N GLN A 130 -1.88 0.28 4.66
CA GLN A 130 -2.47 -0.50 3.57
C GLN A 130 -1.36 -1.21 2.80
N SER A 131 -1.65 -2.44 2.39
CA SER A 131 -0.81 -3.23 1.50
C SER A 131 -1.68 -3.81 0.39
N GLU A 132 -1.19 -3.73 -0.84
CA GLU A 132 -1.84 -4.28 -2.03
C GLU A 132 -0.97 -5.43 -2.56
N PRO A 133 -1.06 -6.64 -1.96
CA PRO A 133 -0.18 -7.75 -2.32
C PRO A 133 -0.42 -8.26 -3.75
N LEU A 134 -1.64 -8.11 -4.24
CA LEU A 134 -2.09 -8.46 -5.59
C LEU A 134 -3.04 -7.38 -6.08
N ASP A 135 -3.16 -7.24 -7.40
CA ASP A 135 -4.14 -6.32 -7.98
C ASP A 135 -5.56 -6.80 -7.65
N GLY A 136 -6.40 -5.86 -7.24
CA GLY A 136 -7.75 -6.13 -6.71
C GLY A 136 -7.76 -6.64 -5.26
N ILE A 137 -6.64 -6.67 -4.53
CA ILE A 137 -6.59 -7.07 -3.11
C ILE A 137 -5.99 -5.95 -2.27
N CYS A 138 -6.67 -5.62 -1.17
CA CYS A 138 -6.12 -4.74 -0.14
C CYS A 138 -6.19 -5.39 1.23
N GLU A 139 -5.06 -5.36 1.95
CA GLU A 139 -4.97 -5.66 3.37
C GLU A 139 -4.69 -4.36 4.12
N SER A 140 -5.58 -4.02 5.05
CA SER A 140 -5.53 -2.78 5.81
C SER A 140 -5.50 -3.05 7.31
N VAL A 141 -4.61 -2.37 8.01
CA VAL A 141 -4.59 -2.28 9.47
C VAL A 141 -4.84 -0.85 9.88
N VAL A 142 -5.91 -0.65 10.65
CA VAL A 142 -6.32 0.68 11.13
C VAL A 142 -6.12 0.76 12.63
N THR A 143 -5.37 1.77 13.07
CA THR A 143 -5.23 2.06 14.50
C THR A 143 -6.43 2.87 14.96
N VAL A 144 -7.12 2.38 15.99
CA VAL A 144 -8.33 2.98 16.55
C VAL A 144 -8.12 3.33 18.02
N ARG A 145 -8.43 4.57 18.40
CA ARG A 145 -8.36 5.02 19.80
C ARG A 145 -9.72 4.96 20.48
N TYR A 146 -9.78 4.28 21.61
CA TYR A 146 -10.91 4.20 22.54
C TYR A 146 -10.48 4.81 23.88
N GLY A 147 -10.87 6.06 24.15
CA GLY A 147 -10.35 6.82 25.29
C GLY A 147 -8.82 6.83 25.31
N GLU A 148 -8.22 6.26 26.36
CA GLU A 148 -6.76 6.14 26.53
C GLU A 148 -6.17 4.84 25.95
N ARG A 149 -6.99 3.95 25.39
CA ARG A 149 -6.56 2.68 24.81
C ARG A 149 -6.44 2.77 23.29
N LEU A 150 -5.41 2.15 22.74
CA LEU A 150 -5.26 1.92 21.31
C LEU A 150 -5.57 0.46 21.00
N ARG A 151 -6.31 0.25 19.91
CA ARG A 151 -6.67 -1.06 19.36
C ARG A 151 -6.38 -1.07 17.87
N ALA A 152 -6.24 -2.26 17.30
CA ALA A 152 -6.01 -2.43 15.88
C ALA A 152 -7.22 -3.09 15.23
N LEU A 153 -7.71 -2.51 14.14
CA LEU A 153 -8.75 -3.06 13.31
C LEU A 153 -8.10 -3.61 12.05
N SER A 154 -8.18 -4.92 11.84
CA SER A 154 -7.75 -5.58 10.61
C SER A 154 -8.91 -5.67 9.63
N VAL A 155 -8.65 -5.32 8.38
CA VAL A 155 -9.62 -5.37 7.28
C VAL A 155 -8.96 -5.93 6.03
N ARG A 156 -9.67 -6.80 5.31
CA ARG A 156 -9.32 -7.22 3.95
C ARG A 156 -10.43 -6.83 2.99
N PHE A 157 -10.06 -6.25 1.84
CA PHE A 157 -10.93 -5.96 0.72
C PHE A 157 -10.50 -6.71 -0.53
N GLU A 158 -11.50 -7.12 -1.31
CA GLU A 158 -11.34 -7.74 -2.63
C GLU A 158 -12.14 -6.97 -3.66
N GLY A 159 -11.56 -6.73 -4.83
CA GLY A 159 -12.21 -6.14 -5.98
C GLY A 159 -13.09 -7.17 -6.67
N VAL A 160 -14.40 -7.04 -6.52
CA VAL A 160 -15.37 -8.00 -7.05
C VAL A 160 -16.57 -7.25 -7.60
N ASP A 161 -17.02 -7.59 -8.81
CA ASP A 161 -18.18 -6.99 -9.47
C ASP A 161 -18.15 -5.44 -9.48
N ASN A 162 -17.01 -4.84 -9.79
CA ASN A 162 -16.79 -3.38 -9.84
C ASN A 162 -16.97 -2.64 -8.51
N ARG A 163 -16.74 -3.33 -7.38
CA ARG A 163 -16.72 -2.71 -6.05
C ARG A 163 -15.68 -3.38 -5.15
N TRP A 164 -15.30 -2.67 -4.10
CA TRP A 164 -14.58 -3.26 -2.98
C TRP A 164 -15.54 -4.06 -2.09
N LEU A 165 -15.22 -5.32 -1.82
CA LEU A 165 -15.95 -6.22 -0.95
C LEU A 165 -15.09 -6.60 0.25
N CYS A 166 -15.56 -6.35 1.46
CA CYS A 166 -14.87 -6.73 2.69
C CYS A 166 -15.01 -8.24 2.94
N THR A 167 -13.88 -8.95 2.98
CA THR A 167 -13.82 -10.40 3.19
C THR A 167 -13.17 -10.80 4.51
N ALA A 168 -12.52 -9.88 5.22
CA ALA A 168 -12.10 -10.10 6.60
C ALA A 168 -12.24 -8.81 7.40
N LEU A 169 -12.70 -8.91 8.64
CA LEU A 169 -12.87 -7.79 9.55
C LEU A 169 -12.71 -8.27 10.99
N ASP A 170 -11.72 -7.76 11.72
CA ASP A 170 -11.60 -8.05 13.15
C ASP A 170 -10.95 -6.93 13.95
N LEU A 171 -11.39 -6.77 15.19
CA LEU A 171 -10.89 -5.75 16.12
C LEU A 171 -10.11 -6.42 17.26
N LEU A 172 -8.79 -6.21 17.24
CA LEU A 172 -7.80 -6.74 18.17
C LEU A 172 -7.75 -5.92 19.46
#